data_AF-W2KGG2-F1
#
_entry.id   AF-W2KGG2-F1
#
_cell.length_a   1.000
_cell.length_b   1.000
_cell.length_c   1.000
_cell.angle_alpha   90.00
_cell.angle_beta   90.00
_cell.angle_gamma   90.00
#
_symmetry.space_group_name_H-M   'P 1'
#
loop_
_entity.id
_entity.type
_entity.pdbx_description
1 polymer ?
#
loop_
_entity_poly.entity_id
_entity_poly.type
_entity_poly.pdbx_seq_one_letter_code
_entity_poly.pdbx_strand_id
1 'polypeptide(L)'
;RDDNRRQELDEYPRVLPEGDNLASQSSIYDRFVADGGADAILRLTNFTLREINTPWGSVRPHITRYWNVGRGRHSQFKGKDVLFMTLVVLKNGGTWEMFSNIFHVKTPTFIKTVTNFIRDIAPKLYDDWVAQKAQEETMRMLVTSGNTFQHYPFALYATDVTLQQANRSAGNMAEDLPFYSAKHKLYGYKVEVSVSPRGFAINCTEHERGNTADITMFRRNEAFHHSTRQKKYEDRTL
;
A
#
# COMPACT_ATOMS: atom_id res chain seq x y z
N ARG A 1 9.30 -23.38 -6.63
CA ARG A 1 9.11 -22.00 -6.10
C ARG A 1 9.52 -20.97 -7.15
N ASP A 2 10.67 -21.14 -7.80
CA ASP A 2 11.12 -20.22 -8.88
C ASP A 2 10.35 -20.35 -10.21
N ASP A 3 9.87 -21.55 -10.57
CA ASP A 3 9.12 -21.74 -11.83
C ASP A 3 7.68 -21.16 -11.78
N ASN A 4 6.98 -21.25 -10.65
CA ASN A 4 5.69 -20.56 -10.46
C ASN A 4 5.85 -19.04 -10.52
N ARG A 5 6.91 -18.51 -9.89
CA ARG A 5 7.19 -17.07 -9.91
C ARG A 5 7.49 -16.54 -11.32
N ARG A 6 8.05 -17.37 -12.20
CA ARG A 6 8.27 -16.99 -13.61
C ARG A 6 6.97 -16.89 -14.41
N GLN A 7 5.99 -17.76 -14.15
CA GLN A 7 4.67 -17.70 -14.78
C GLN A 7 3.86 -16.49 -14.27
N GLU A 8 3.92 -16.19 -12.97
CA GLU A 8 3.28 -15.00 -12.39
C GLU A 8 3.81 -13.69 -13.00
N LEU A 9 5.10 -13.64 -13.38
CA LEU A 9 5.73 -12.47 -13.98
C LEU A 9 5.24 -12.13 -15.40
N ASP A 10 4.50 -13.02 -16.06
CA ASP A 10 3.88 -12.76 -17.36
C ASP A 10 2.54 -12.02 -17.26
N GLU A 11 1.94 -11.96 -16.06
CA GLU A 11 0.76 -11.13 -15.78
C GLU A 11 1.12 -9.64 -15.66
N TYR A 12 2.41 -9.33 -15.52
CA TYR A 12 2.92 -7.97 -15.35
C TYR A 12 3.40 -7.36 -16.68
N PRO A 13 3.11 -6.07 -16.95
CA PRO A 13 3.55 -5.42 -18.18
C PRO A 13 5.08 -5.49 -18.36
N ARG A 14 5.52 -6.08 -19.49
CA ARG A 14 6.93 -6.14 -19.88
C ARG A 14 7.48 -4.78 -20.28
N VAL A 15 6.61 -3.91 -20.79
CA VAL A 15 6.91 -2.55 -21.27
C VAL A 15 5.88 -1.61 -20.66
N LEU A 16 6.28 -0.38 -20.36
CA LEU A 16 5.36 0.67 -19.93
C LEU A 16 4.34 0.95 -21.05
N PRO A 17 3.06 1.26 -20.73
CA PRO A 17 2.07 1.63 -21.75
C PRO A 17 2.59 2.76 -22.65
N GLU A 18 2.34 2.64 -23.95
CA GLU A 18 2.89 3.52 -25.01
C GLU A 18 2.79 5.02 -24.66
N GLY A 19 3.90 5.73 -24.96
CA GLY A 19 4.21 7.08 -24.48
C GLY A 19 5.59 7.18 -23.83
N ASP A 20 6.33 6.07 -23.78
CA ASP A 20 7.58 5.90 -23.06
C ASP A 20 8.84 6.17 -23.90
N ASN A 21 8.70 6.80 -25.07
CA ASN A 21 9.85 7.21 -25.89
C ASN A 21 10.50 8.51 -25.39
N LEU A 22 10.79 8.55 -24.08
CA LEU A 22 11.57 9.58 -23.39
C LEU A 22 12.52 8.84 -22.45
N ALA A 23 13.58 8.27 -23.03
CA ALA A 23 14.69 7.70 -22.29
C ALA A 23 15.11 8.67 -21.15
N SER A 24 15.02 8.20 -19.91
CA SER A 24 15.40 8.89 -18.67
C SER A 24 14.52 10.07 -18.23
N GLN A 25 13.35 9.77 -17.66
CA GLN A 25 12.65 10.69 -16.75
C GLN A 25 12.76 10.28 -15.26
N SER A 26 13.50 9.22 -14.93
CA SER A 26 13.60 8.69 -13.55
C SER A 26 15.06 8.47 -13.14
N SER A 27 15.83 9.56 -13.11
CA SER A 27 17.29 9.52 -12.95
C SER A 27 17.78 8.77 -11.71
N ILE A 28 16.97 8.65 -10.67
CA ILE A 28 17.35 7.96 -9.43
C ILE A 28 17.03 6.47 -9.56
N TYR A 29 15.81 6.12 -9.96
CA TYR A 29 15.46 4.73 -10.22
C TYR A 29 16.40 4.09 -11.26
N ASP A 30 16.64 4.80 -12.36
CA ASP A 30 17.48 4.32 -13.47
C ASP A 30 18.94 4.11 -13.01
N ARG A 31 19.45 4.95 -12.10
CA ARG A 31 20.79 4.77 -11.51
C ARG A 31 20.86 3.49 -10.66
N PHE A 32 19.89 3.25 -9.78
CA PHE A 32 19.87 2.04 -8.96
C PHE A 32 19.74 0.77 -9.81
N VAL A 33 19.00 0.84 -10.92
CA VAL A 33 18.93 -0.25 -11.91
C VAL A 33 20.28 -0.45 -12.61
N ALA A 34 20.96 0.63 -13.00
CA ALA A 34 22.26 0.54 -13.68
C ALA A 34 23.36 -0.02 -12.76
N ASP A 35 23.39 0.41 -11.49
CA ASP A 35 24.44 0.05 -10.54
C ASP A 35 24.24 -1.35 -9.94
N GLY A 36 23.00 -1.74 -9.65
CA GLY A 36 22.67 -2.96 -8.89
C GLY A 36 21.78 -3.97 -9.62
N GLY A 37 21.28 -3.62 -10.81
CA GLY A 37 20.41 -4.50 -11.61
C GLY A 37 19.06 -4.81 -10.95
N ALA A 38 18.38 -5.83 -11.51
CA ALA A 38 17.07 -6.26 -11.04
C ALA A 38 17.07 -6.79 -9.59
N ASP A 39 18.15 -7.42 -9.16
CA ASP A 39 18.28 -7.98 -7.80
C ASP A 39 18.30 -6.86 -6.75
N ALA A 40 19.00 -5.76 -7.00
CA ALA A 40 18.99 -4.62 -6.10
C ALA A 40 17.59 -4.02 -5.92
N ILE A 41 16.83 -3.83 -7.01
CA ILE A 41 15.46 -3.29 -6.93
C ILE A 41 14.53 -4.22 -6.14
N LEU A 42 14.62 -5.53 -6.40
CA LEU A 42 13.85 -6.53 -5.66
C LEU A 42 14.21 -6.51 -4.16
N ARG A 43 15.50 -6.44 -3.83
CA ARG A 43 15.97 -6.33 -2.45
C ARG A 43 15.63 -5.00 -1.79
N LEU A 44 15.45 -3.93 -2.53
CA LEU A 44 15.10 -2.62 -1.95
C LEU A 44 13.60 -2.40 -1.81
N THR A 45 12.76 -3.06 -2.62
CA THR A 45 11.32 -2.75 -2.70
C THR A 45 10.38 -3.96 -2.54
N ASN A 46 10.88 -5.19 -2.63
CA ASN A 46 10.11 -6.43 -2.85
C ASN A 46 9.40 -6.52 -4.21
N PHE A 47 9.62 -5.55 -5.11
CA PHE A 47 9.12 -5.59 -6.47
C PHE A 47 10.26 -5.84 -7.46
N THR A 48 10.02 -6.70 -8.44
CA THR A 48 10.83 -6.77 -9.65
C THR A 48 10.65 -5.52 -10.50
N LEU A 49 11.54 -5.36 -11.48
CA LEU A 49 11.43 -4.30 -12.49
C LEU A 49 10.08 -4.32 -13.25
N ARG A 50 9.43 -5.48 -13.35
CA ARG A 50 8.10 -5.60 -13.98
C ARG A 50 7.00 -5.27 -13.00
N GLU A 51 7.02 -5.85 -11.81
CA GLU A 51 5.96 -5.67 -10.81
C GLU A 51 5.85 -4.20 -10.38
N ILE A 52 6.93 -3.43 -10.34
CA ILE A 52 6.90 -1.99 -9.99
C ILE A 52 6.12 -1.13 -11.02
N ASN A 53 5.98 -1.61 -12.26
CA ASN A 53 5.25 -0.87 -13.29
C ASN A 53 3.73 -0.90 -13.04
N THR A 54 3.21 -1.89 -12.32
CA THR A 54 1.78 -1.97 -11.98
C THR A 54 1.35 -0.86 -10.99
N PRO A 55 1.96 -0.71 -9.80
CA PRO A 55 1.63 0.40 -8.91
C PRO A 55 1.97 1.75 -9.56
N TRP A 56 3.06 1.85 -10.32
CA TRP A 56 3.36 3.07 -11.08
C TRP A 56 2.27 3.40 -12.10
N GLY A 57 1.79 2.43 -12.87
CA GLY A 57 0.73 2.62 -13.86
C GLY A 57 -0.58 3.10 -13.25
N SER A 58 -0.95 2.58 -12.08
CA SER A 58 -2.14 3.01 -11.32
C SER A 58 -2.04 4.46 -10.85
N VAL A 59 -0.90 4.87 -10.28
CA VAL A 59 -0.75 6.23 -9.73
C VAL A 59 -0.30 7.27 -10.76
N ARG A 60 0.33 6.87 -11.88
CA ARG A 60 0.93 7.78 -12.88
C ARG A 60 -0.05 8.84 -13.39
N PRO A 61 -1.30 8.52 -13.82
CA PRO A 61 -2.23 9.54 -14.30
C PRO A 61 -2.55 10.58 -13.23
N HIS A 62 -2.68 10.14 -11.97
CA HIS A 62 -2.93 11.01 -10.83
C HIS A 62 -1.71 11.90 -10.54
N ILE A 63 -0.53 11.31 -10.42
CA ILE A 63 0.73 12.01 -10.19
C ILE A 63 1.02 13.03 -11.30
N THR A 64 0.83 12.66 -12.58
CA THR A 64 1.07 13.59 -13.70
C THR A 64 0.17 14.82 -13.62
N ARG A 65 -1.03 14.70 -13.05
CA ARG A 65 -2.01 15.78 -12.95
C ARG A 65 -1.85 16.64 -11.69
N TYR A 66 -1.37 16.07 -10.58
CA TYR A 66 -1.39 16.73 -9.27
C TYR A 66 -0.01 16.94 -8.65
N TRP A 67 0.98 16.10 -8.97
CA TRP A 67 2.33 16.23 -8.44
C TRP A 67 3.12 17.30 -9.18
N ASN A 68 3.79 18.19 -8.44
CA ASN A 68 4.55 19.31 -9.00
C ASN A 68 3.72 20.21 -9.93
N VAL A 69 2.40 20.31 -9.74
CA VAL A 69 1.54 21.24 -10.49
C VAL A 69 1.22 22.45 -9.63
N GLY A 70 1.32 23.66 -10.19
CA GLY A 70 1.03 24.93 -9.50
C GLY A 70 2.15 25.98 -9.61
N ARG A 71 1.95 27.14 -8.97
CA ARG A 71 2.88 28.30 -9.02
C ARG A 71 4.01 28.25 -7.97
N GLY A 72 4.12 27.16 -7.21
CA GLY A 72 5.10 26.99 -6.15
C GLY A 72 6.44 26.43 -6.64
N ARG A 73 7.41 26.30 -5.72
CA ARG A 73 8.67 25.63 -6.01
C ARG A 73 8.41 24.13 -6.27
N HIS A 74 8.60 23.71 -7.51
CA HIS A 74 8.48 22.31 -7.91
C HIS A 74 9.53 21.44 -7.21
N SER A 75 9.16 20.21 -6.87
CA SER A 75 10.13 19.18 -6.45
C SER A 75 11.07 18.88 -7.61
N GLN A 76 12.36 18.80 -7.31
CA GLN A 76 13.37 18.37 -8.27
C GLN A 76 13.22 16.88 -8.66
N PHE A 77 12.49 16.11 -7.87
CA PHE A 77 12.29 14.68 -8.07
C PHE A 77 11.05 14.39 -8.90
N LYS A 78 11.18 13.46 -9.84
CA LYS A 78 10.11 13.01 -10.72
C LYS A 78 9.25 11.96 -10.03
N GLY A 79 8.00 11.80 -10.46
CA GLY A 79 7.01 10.96 -9.77
C GLY A 79 7.46 9.52 -9.54
N LYS A 80 8.08 8.88 -10.54
CA LYS A 80 8.56 7.50 -10.42
C LYS A 80 9.77 7.37 -9.50
N ASP A 81 10.67 8.36 -9.48
CA ASP A 81 11.77 8.41 -8.52
C ASP A 81 11.24 8.49 -7.08
N VAL A 82 10.23 9.33 -6.85
CA VAL A 82 9.63 9.47 -5.50
C VAL A 82 8.83 8.23 -5.11
N LEU A 83 8.14 7.57 -6.05
CA LEU A 83 7.52 6.26 -5.80
C LEU A 83 8.58 5.24 -5.38
N PHE A 84 9.70 5.16 -6.10
CA PHE A 84 10.79 4.26 -5.74
C PHE A 84 11.34 4.56 -4.33
N MET A 85 11.67 5.81 -4.03
CA MET A 85 12.10 6.22 -2.68
C MET A 85 11.08 5.81 -1.61
N THR A 86 9.79 6.02 -1.88
CA THR A 86 8.70 5.69 -0.97
C THR A 86 8.64 4.19 -0.71
N LEU A 87 8.72 3.36 -1.75
CA LEU A 87 8.74 1.89 -1.61
C LEU A 87 9.95 1.41 -0.80
N VAL A 88 11.12 2.01 -1.01
CA VAL A 88 12.33 1.69 -0.22
C VAL A 88 12.13 2.05 1.26
N VAL A 89 11.55 3.21 1.56
CA VAL A 89 11.24 3.61 2.94
C VAL A 89 10.24 2.65 3.59
N LEU A 90 9.13 2.35 2.89
CA LEU A 90 8.07 1.49 3.40
C LEU A 90 8.53 0.05 3.63
N LYS A 91 9.39 -0.49 2.76
CA LYS A 91 9.91 -1.84 2.91
C LYS A 91 10.90 -1.94 4.08
N ASN A 92 11.92 -1.10 4.09
CA ASN A 92 13.10 -1.35 4.91
C ASN A 92 12.96 -0.80 6.33
N GLY A 93 12.11 0.21 6.54
CA GLY A 93 12.03 0.92 7.83
C GLY A 93 13.38 1.55 8.24
N GLY A 94 13.42 2.19 9.41
CA GLY A 94 14.64 2.85 9.91
C GLY A 94 14.50 4.37 9.97
N THR A 95 15.63 5.07 10.00
CA THR A 95 15.65 6.53 10.20
C THR A 95 15.61 7.29 8.90
N TRP A 96 15.06 8.51 8.95
CA TRP A 96 15.02 9.39 7.78
C TRP A 96 16.43 9.77 7.31
N GLU A 97 17.38 9.93 8.24
CA GLU A 97 18.79 10.22 7.94
C GLU A 97 19.41 9.11 7.08
N MET A 98 19.19 7.84 7.45
CA MET A 98 19.69 6.69 6.71
C MET A 98 19.24 6.73 5.25
N PHE A 99 17.93 6.87 5.01
CA PHE A 99 17.40 6.91 3.65
C PHE A 99 17.84 8.16 2.88
N SER A 100 17.87 9.31 3.56
CA SER A 100 18.33 10.54 2.93
C SER A 100 19.80 10.46 2.47
N ASN A 101 20.64 9.74 3.23
CA ASN A 101 22.02 9.45 2.86
C ASN A 101 22.11 8.49 1.67
N ILE A 102 21.31 7.41 1.66
CA ILE A 102 21.24 6.45 0.54
C ILE A 102 20.89 7.15 -0.78
N PHE A 103 19.96 8.10 -0.75
CA PHE A 103 19.52 8.82 -1.94
C PHE A 103 20.30 10.12 -2.21
N HIS A 104 21.28 10.46 -1.37
CA HIS A 104 22.04 11.72 -1.44
C HIS A 104 21.14 12.98 -1.46
N VAL A 105 20.08 12.96 -0.64
CA VAL A 105 19.13 14.07 -0.49
C VAL A 105 19.25 14.64 0.91
N LYS A 106 19.16 15.96 1.08
CA LYS A 106 19.11 16.57 2.42
C LYS A 106 17.90 16.02 3.20
N THR A 107 18.11 15.57 4.44
CA THR A 107 17.09 14.89 5.26
C THR A 107 15.75 15.63 5.34
N PRO A 108 15.70 16.96 5.61
CA PRO A 108 14.42 17.66 5.65
C PRO A 108 13.67 17.64 4.31
N THR A 109 14.40 17.72 3.20
CA THR A 109 13.83 17.62 1.85
C THR A 109 13.31 16.21 1.60
N PHE A 110 14.08 15.18 1.95
CA PHE A 110 13.68 13.79 1.76
C PHE A 110 12.39 13.45 2.52
N ILE A 111 12.32 13.82 3.80
CA ILE A 111 11.12 13.65 4.64
C ILE A 111 9.93 14.32 3.98
N LYS A 112 10.06 15.61 3.63
CA LYS A 112 8.97 16.38 3.03
C LYS A 112 8.51 15.79 1.70
N THR A 113 9.45 15.36 0.85
CA THR A 113 9.15 14.76 -0.45
C THR A 113 8.38 13.45 -0.31
N VAL A 114 8.88 12.50 0.50
CA VAL A 114 8.24 11.18 0.67
C VAL A 114 6.89 11.32 1.37
N THR A 115 6.80 12.10 2.45
CA THR A 115 5.54 12.25 3.20
C THR A 115 4.44 12.95 2.40
N ASN A 116 4.79 13.99 1.62
CA ASN A 116 3.81 14.62 0.72
C ASN A 116 3.37 13.66 -0.38
N PHE A 117 4.31 12.90 -0.96
CA PHE A 117 3.96 11.93 -1.99
C PHE A 117 3.01 10.85 -1.47
N ILE A 118 3.24 10.31 -0.26
CA ILE A 118 2.33 9.37 0.39
C ILE A 118 0.94 9.99 0.56
N ARG A 119 0.85 11.24 1.04
CA ARG A 119 -0.43 11.94 1.21
C ARG A 119 -1.18 12.10 -0.11
N ASP A 120 -0.46 12.36 -1.19
CA ASP A 120 -1.06 12.56 -2.52
C ASP A 120 -1.56 11.22 -3.11
N ILE A 121 -0.79 10.14 -2.99
CA ILE A 121 -1.17 8.85 -3.62
C ILE A 121 -2.06 7.96 -2.76
N ALA A 122 -2.03 8.08 -1.42
CA ALA A 122 -2.73 7.14 -0.54
C ALA A 122 -4.24 7.06 -0.80
N PRO A 123 -4.98 8.17 -0.99
CA PRO A 123 -6.40 8.11 -1.33
C PRO A 123 -6.65 7.40 -2.67
N LYS A 124 -5.84 7.73 -3.69
CA LYS A 124 -5.93 7.10 -5.02
C LYS A 124 -5.67 5.59 -4.97
N LEU A 125 -4.66 5.17 -4.20
CA LEU A 125 -4.36 3.75 -4.00
C LEU A 125 -5.50 3.04 -3.26
N TYR A 126 -6.08 3.69 -2.25
CA TYR A 126 -7.23 3.12 -1.54
C TYR A 126 -8.42 2.92 -2.49
N ASP A 127 -8.75 3.93 -3.29
CA ASP A 127 -9.86 3.86 -4.24
C ASP A 127 -9.68 2.72 -5.25
N ASP A 128 -8.49 2.65 -5.88
CA ASP A 128 -8.19 1.68 -6.94
C ASP A 128 -8.04 0.24 -6.42
N TRP A 129 -7.44 0.06 -5.25
CA TRP A 129 -7.00 -1.27 -4.77
C TRP A 129 -7.85 -1.83 -3.64
N VAL A 130 -8.67 -1.00 -2.97
CA VAL A 130 -9.53 -1.43 -1.86
C VAL A 130 -11.00 -1.16 -2.19
N ALA A 131 -11.37 0.09 -2.48
CA ALA A 131 -12.77 0.45 -2.69
C ALA A 131 -13.34 -0.19 -3.98
N GLN A 132 -12.57 -0.18 -5.08
CA GLN A 132 -12.95 -0.87 -6.30
C GLN A 132 -13.04 -2.39 -6.08
N LYS A 133 -12.09 -2.98 -5.35
CA LYS A 133 -12.13 -4.42 -5.02
C LYS A 133 -13.34 -4.79 -4.18
N ALA A 134 -13.79 -3.93 -3.28
CA ALA A 134 -15.02 -4.13 -2.52
C ALA A 134 -16.28 -4.22 -3.41
N GLN A 135 -16.27 -3.58 -4.59
CA GLN A 135 -17.36 -3.66 -5.56
C GLN A 135 -17.28 -4.92 -6.43
N GLU A 136 -16.06 -5.38 -6.75
CA GLU A 136 -15.80 -6.58 -7.57
C GLU A 136 -16.00 -7.88 -6.77
N GLU A 137 -15.52 -7.91 -5.53
CA GLU A 137 -15.52 -9.08 -4.64
C GLU A 137 -16.89 -9.26 -3.97
N THR A 138 -17.90 -9.59 -4.77
CA THR A 138 -19.27 -9.89 -4.30
C THR A 138 -19.48 -11.38 -4.00
N MET A 139 -20.48 -11.71 -3.18
CA MET A 139 -20.85 -13.11 -2.93
C MET A 139 -21.15 -13.88 -4.23
N ARG A 140 -21.89 -13.26 -5.16
CA ARG A 140 -22.18 -13.84 -6.47
C ARG A 140 -20.91 -14.18 -7.25
N MET A 141 -19.97 -13.24 -7.32
CA MET A 141 -18.69 -13.46 -8.01
C MET A 141 -17.92 -14.61 -7.37
N LEU A 142 -17.79 -14.62 -6.04
CA LEU A 142 -17.06 -15.67 -5.32
C LEU A 142 -17.68 -17.06 -5.50
N VAL A 143 -19.00 -17.17 -5.42
CA VAL A 143 -19.73 -18.44 -5.62
C VAL A 143 -19.60 -18.94 -7.05
N THR A 144 -19.90 -18.09 -8.04
CA THR A 144 -19.88 -18.49 -9.46
C THR A 144 -18.47 -18.79 -9.98
N SER A 145 -17.44 -18.19 -9.38
CA SER A 145 -16.04 -18.45 -9.71
C SER A 145 -15.40 -19.57 -8.88
N GLY A 146 -16.12 -20.15 -7.91
CA GLY A 146 -15.60 -21.20 -7.03
C GLY A 146 -14.52 -20.73 -6.04
N ASN A 147 -14.44 -19.43 -5.75
CA ASN A 147 -13.44 -18.81 -4.88
C ASN A 147 -13.98 -18.47 -3.49
N THR A 148 -14.88 -19.29 -2.94
CA THR A 148 -15.41 -19.07 -1.58
C THR A 148 -14.48 -19.67 -0.52
N PHE A 149 -14.65 -19.28 0.75
CA PHE A 149 -13.94 -19.95 1.84
C PHE A 149 -14.39 -21.41 1.94
N GLN A 150 -13.43 -22.33 2.01
CA GLN A 150 -13.68 -23.78 2.03
C GLN A 150 -14.66 -24.23 3.14
N HIS A 151 -14.56 -23.65 4.34
CA HIS A 151 -15.39 -24.03 5.49
C HIS A 151 -16.54 -23.05 5.75
N TYR A 152 -16.56 -21.90 5.07
CA TYR A 152 -17.55 -20.85 5.28
C TYR A 152 -17.97 -20.26 3.93
N PRO A 153 -18.64 -21.04 3.06
CA PRO A 153 -18.89 -20.66 1.67
C PRO A 153 -19.77 -19.40 1.51
N PHE A 154 -20.48 -19.00 2.57
CA PHE A 154 -21.33 -17.81 2.61
C PHE A 154 -20.66 -16.58 3.27
N ALA A 155 -19.40 -16.70 3.70
CA ALA A 155 -18.66 -15.57 4.25
C ALA A 155 -17.98 -14.78 3.11
N LEU A 156 -18.27 -13.49 3.03
CA LEU A 156 -17.73 -12.60 2.00
C LEU A 156 -16.27 -12.21 2.26
N TYR A 157 -15.90 -12.06 3.54
CA TYR A 157 -14.56 -11.65 3.95
C TYR A 157 -14.25 -12.11 5.38
N ALA A 158 -12.96 -12.15 5.70
CA ALA A 158 -12.45 -12.18 7.06
C ALA A 158 -11.97 -10.78 7.44
N THR A 159 -12.13 -10.36 8.69
CA THR A 159 -11.60 -9.09 9.20
C THR A 159 -10.70 -9.35 10.41
N ASP A 160 -9.59 -8.62 10.51
CA ASP A 160 -8.70 -8.64 11.66
C ASP A 160 -8.03 -7.27 11.85
N VAL A 161 -7.47 -7.05 13.03
CA VAL A 161 -6.67 -5.88 13.35
C VAL A 161 -5.19 -6.25 13.33
N THR A 162 -4.45 -5.58 12.45
CA THR A 162 -3.00 -5.73 12.32
C THR A 162 -2.28 -4.63 13.09
N LEU A 163 -1.13 -4.94 13.70
CA LEU A 163 -0.26 -3.97 14.36
C LEU A 163 0.97 -3.72 13.49
N GLN A 164 1.15 -2.48 13.04
CA GLN A 164 2.38 -2.01 12.44
C GLN A 164 3.27 -1.40 13.51
N GLN A 165 4.43 -2.01 13.73
CA GLN A 165 5.42 -1.47 14.66
C GLN A 165 5.88 -0.09 14.20
N ALA A 166 6.01 0.83 15.16
CA ALA A 166 6.57 2.15 14.95
C ALA A 166 7.70 2.41 15.96
N ASN A 167 8.55 3.38 15.64
CA ASN A 167 9.53 3.88 16.60
C ASN A 167 8.79 4.50 17.80
N ARG A 168 9.28 4.21 18.99
CA ARG A 168 8.80 4.86 20.22
C ARG A 168 9.13 6.35 20.12
N SER A 169 8.16 7.21 20.41
CA SER A 169 8.40 8.65 20.53
C SER A 169 9.44 8.93 21.62
N ALA A 170 10.20 10.02 21.48
CA ALA A 170 11.11 10.49 22.53
C ALA A 170 10.38 11.26 23.65
N GLY A 171 9.04 11.15 23.67
CA GLY A 171 8.15 11.88 24.55
C GLY A 171 8.15 11.33 25.96
N ASN A 172 7.27 11.88 26.79
CA ASN A 172 7.04 11.33 28.12
C ASN A 172 6.16 10.06 28.04
N MET A 173 6.07 9.33 29.15
CA MET A 173 5.30 8.09 29.22
C MET A 173 3.81 8.28 28.82
N ALA A 174 3.20 9.43 29.08
CA ALA A 174 1.82 9.69 28.70
C ALA A 174 1.63 9.87 27.18
N GLU A 175 2.66 10.30 26.46
CA GLU A 175 2.66 10.42 24.99
C GLU A 175 2.94 9.07 24.31
N ASP A 176 3.80 8.24 24.91
CA ASP A 176 4.20 6.95 24.34
C ASP A 176 3.18 5.84 24.59
N LEU A 177 2.63 5.74 25.81
CA LEU A 177 1.74 4.65 26.24
C LEU A 177 0.52 4.42 25.33
N PRO A 178 -0.13 5.45 24.76
CA PRO A 178 -1.21 5.23 23.81
C PRO A 178 -0.81 4.36 22.62
N PHE A 179 0.46 4.41 22.19
CA PHE A 179 0.95 3.60 21.08
C PHE A 179 1.44 2.21 21.51
N TYR A 180 1.48 1.91 22.80
CA TYR A 180 1.93 0.62 23.30
C TYR A 180 0.84 -0.45 23.22
N SER A 181 1.10 -1.52 22.48
CA SER A 181 0.24 -2.70 22.44
C SER A 181 0.63 -3.72 23.51
N ALA A 182 -0.21 -3.88 24.54
CA ALA A 182 0.05 -4.84 25.62
C ALA A 182 0.08 -6.30 25.16
N LYS A 183 -0.67 -6.64 24.09
CA LYS A 183 -0.74 -7.98 23.47
C LYS A 183 0.57 -8.34 22.77
N HIS A 184 1.12 -7.39 21.99
CA HIS A 184 2.31 -7.63 21.17
C HIS A 184 3.61 -7.18 21.83
N LYS A 185 3.54 -6.43 22.95
CA LYS A 185 4.70 -5.82 23.64
C LYS A 185 5.51 -4.87 22.74
N LEU A 186 4.84 -4.24 21.77
CA LEU A 186 5.44 -3.33 20.79
C LEU A 186 4.70 -1.99 20.77
N TYR A 187 5.42 -0.92 20.43
CA TYR A 187 4.83 0.37 20.07
C TYR A 187 4.43 0.37 18.60
N GLY A 188 3.29 0.96 18.27
CA GLY A 188 2.83 0.98 16.91
C GLY A 188 1.43 1.52 16.71
N TYR A 189 0.97 1.31 15.49
CA TYR A 189 -0.34 1.68 15.00
C TYR A 189 -1.12 0.44 14.62
N LYS A 190 -2.42 0.48 14.84
CA LYS A 190 -3.32 -0.60 14.48
C LYS A 190 -4.16 -0.21 13.28
N VAL A 191 -4.42 -1.16 12.40
CA VAL A 191 -5.35 -0.98 11.29
C VAL A 191 -6.22 -2.23 11.18
N GLU A 192 -7.53 -2.02 11.12
CA GLU A 192 -8.47 -3.07 10.75
C GLU A 192 -8.49 -3.24 9.23
N VAL A 193 -8.34 -4.49 8.76
CA VAL A 193 -8.38 -4.84 7.35
C VAL A 193 -9.36 -5.99 7.15
N SER A 194 -10.29 -5.82 6.20
CA SER A 194 -11.19 -6.89 5.73
C SER A 194 -10.70 -7.42 4.39
N VAL A 195 -10.56 -8.75 4.27
CA VAL A 195 -9.94 -9.44 3.13
C VAL A 195 -10.87 -10.52 2.59
N SER A 196 -11.06 -10.55 1.26
CA SER A 196 -11.86 -11.57 0.57
C SER A 196 -11.14 -12.94 0.57
N PRO A 197 -11.83 -14.05 0.26
CA PRO A 197 -11.18 -15.37 0.18
C PRO A 197 -10.08 -15.45 -0.89
N ARG A 198 -10.09 -14.53 -1.87
CA ARG A 198 -9.07 -14.40 -2.91
C ARG A 198 -7.83 -13.63 -2.46
N GLY A 199 -7.83 -13.10 -1.23
CA GLY A 199 -6.71 -12.36 -0.65
C GLY A 199 -6.71 -10.86 -0.97
N PHE A 200 -7.79 -10.31 -1.53
CA PHE A 200 -7.90 -8.87 -1.77
C PHE A 200 -8.45 -8.14 -0.56
N ALA A 201 -7.81 -7.03 -0.17
CA ALA A 201 -8.39 -6.13 0.80
C ALA A 201 -9.61 -5.44 0.19
N ILE A 202 -10.75 -5.51 0.89
CA ILE A 202 -12.01 -4.85 0.49
C ILE A 202 -12.38 -3.71 1.45
N ASN A 203 -11.67 -3.58 2.57
CA ASN A 203 -11.75 -2.43 3.46
C ASN A 203 -10.47 -2.33 4.27
N CYS A 204 -10.04 -1.11 4.53
CA CYS A 204 -8.91 -0.82 5.40
C CYS A 204 -9.20 0.50 6.13
N THR A 205 -9.18 0.46 7.46
CA THR A 205 -9.53 1.62 8.29
C THR A 205 -8.37 2.63 8.37
N GLU A 206 -8.65 3.83 8.86
CA GLU A 206 -7.60 4.70 9.33
C GLU A 206 -6.84 4.05 10.50
N HIS A 207 -5.61 4.51 10.73
CA HIS A 207 -4.79 3.97 11.78
C HIS A 207 -5.28 4.42 13.17
N GLU A 208 -5.22 3.47 14.11
CA GLU A 208 -5.51 3.68 15.51
C GLU A 208 -4.24 3.51 16.35
N ARG A 209 -4.30 3.98 17.59
CA ARG A 209 -3.17 3.86 18.53
C ARG A 209 -2.99 2.40 18.95
N GLY A 210 -1.74 1.99 19.25
CA GLY A 210 -1.41 0.60 19.58
C GLY A 210 -2.13 0.02 20.80
N ASN A 211 -2.59 0.85 21.74
CA ASN A 211 -3.37 0.42 22.90
C ASN A 211 -4.88 0.29 22.64
N THR A 212 -5.38 0.73 21.47
CA THR A 212 -6.80 0.60 21.12
C THR A 212 -7.18 -0.88 21.06
N ALA A 213 -8.28 -1.25 21.72
CA ALA A 213 -8.77 -2.62 21.72
C ALA A 213 -9.37 -2.99 20.35
N ASP A 214 -9.09 -4.19 19.86
CA ASP A 214 -9.52 -4.65 18.52
C ASP A 214 -11.05 -4.56 18.37
N ILE A 215 -11.80 -4.91 19.42
CA ILE A 215 -13.27 -4.78 19.46
C ILE A 215 -13.77 -3.34 19.30
N THR A 216 -13.02 -2.36 19.79
CA THR A 216 -13.36 -0.94 19.63
C THR A 216 -13.22 -0.52 18.18
N MET A 217 -12.21 -1.02 17.48
CA MET A 217 -12.01 -0.75 16.05
C MET A 217 -13.16 -1.33 15.22
N PHE A 218 -13.49 -2.61 15.43
CA PHE A 218 -14.62 -3.26 14.74
C PHE A 218 -15.95 -2.51 14.95
N ARG A 219 -16.19 -1.98 16.16
CA ARG A 219 -17.38 -1.19 16.46
C ARG A 219 -17.37 0.19 15.79
N ARG A 220 -16.21 0.84 15.66
CA ARG A 220 -16.11 2.10 14.91
C ARG A 220 -16.34 1.89 13.42
N ASN A 221 -15.95 0.72 12.90
CA ASN A 221 -16.13 0.33 11.51
C ASN A 221 -17.49 -0.37 11.24
N GLU A 222 -18.43 -0.31 12.19
CA GLU A 222 -19.70 -1.03 12.12
C GLU A 222 -20.54 -0.65 10.88
N ALA A 223 -20.48 0.62 10.44
CA ALA A 223 -21.21 1.09 9.25
C ALA A 223 -20.79 0.33 7.97
N PHE A 224 -19.48 0.12 7.78
CA PHE A 224 -18.96 -0.70 6.68
C PHE A 224 -19.49 -2.13 6.82
N HIS A 225 -19.31 -2.76 7.99
CA HIS A 225 -19.75 -4.14 8.21
C HIS A 225 -21.25 -4.34 8.02
N HIS A 226 -22.10 -3.40 8.43
CA HIS A 226 -23.54 -3.47 8.20
C HIS A 226 -23.89 -3.35 6.74
N SER A 227 -23.34 -2.36 6.04
CA SER A 227 -23.63 -2.18 4.61
C SER A 227 -23.19 -3.39 3.76
N THR A 228 -22.01 -3.94 4.05
CA THR A 228 -21.44 -5.05 3.27
C THR A 228 -22.10 -6.40 3.59
N ARG A 229 -22.72 -6.57 4.78
CA ARG A 229 -23.44 -7.81 5.15
C ARG A 229 -24.88 -7.87 4.65
N GLN A 230 -25.42 -6.77 4.11
CA GLN A 230 -26.78 -6.78 3.59
C GLN A 230 -26.87 -7.63 2.33
N LYS A 231 -27.75 -8.64 2.37
CA LYS A 231 -28.06 -9.48 1.20
C LYS A 231 -28.70 -8.63 0.12
N LYS A 232 -28.09 -8.57 -1.06
CA LYS A 232 -28.68 -7.90 -2.21
C LYS A 232 -29.75 -8.80 -2.83
N TYR A 233 -30.67 -8.21 -3.59
CA TYR A 233 -31.71 -8.97 -4.29
C TYR A 233 -31.10 -10.04 -5.23
N GLU A 234 -29.99 -9.70 -5.87
CA GLU A 234 -29.23 -10.57 -6.77
C GLU A 234 -28.59 -11.78 -6.08
N ASP A 235 -28.43 -11.72 -4.75
CA ASP A 235 -27.87 -12.81 -3.95
C ASP A 235 -28.95 -13.84 -3.53
N ARG A 236 -30.24 -13.56 -3.75
CA ARG A 236 -31.34 -14.44 -3.32
C ARG A 236 -31.44 -15.72 -4.16
N THR A 237 -30.83 -15.72 -5.33
CA THR A 237 -30.83 -16.85 -6.28
C THR A 237 -29.50 -17.59 -6.29
N LEU A 238 -28.58 -17.29 -5.37
CA LEU A 238 -27.31 -17.98 -5.17
C LEU A 238 -27.48 -19.24 -4.32
#